data_AF-A0A2E9BAC1-F1
#
_entry.id   AF-A0A2E9BAC1-F1
#
_cell.length_a   1.000
_cell.length_b   1.000
_cell.length_c   1.000
_cell.angle_alpha   90.00
_cell.angle_beta   90.00
_cell.angle_gamma   90.00
#
_symmetry.space_group_name_H-M   'P 1'
#
loop_
_entity.id
_entity.type
_entity.pdbx_description
1 polymer ?
#
loop_
_entity_poly.entity_id
_entity_poly.type
_entity_poly.pdbx_seq_one_letter_code
_entity_poly.pdbx_strand_id
1 'polypeptide(L)'
;MIENTPFWHALELAWCGDGALSLHSIRLLDAMQKMIGLTDEQRAEIESRFEEEVVYDLTRAGFGCGDQALAAWVGTLTFLDDPAAQDVSRALGKAAMLHGLSRERWNWSYSWMKQLGLERPFAEGVWLEGEEAGELARVPALLVPVAQKIGLIENE
;
A
#
# COMPACT_ATOMS: atom_id res chain seq x y z
N MET A 1 -9.76 -5.95 -10.76
CA MET A 1 -8.64 -6.68 -10.14
C MET A 1 -8.60 -6.27 -8.67
N ILE A 2 -8.63 -7.24 -7.77
CA ILE A 2 -8.65 -7.05 -6.31
C ILE A 2 -7.24 -7.26 -5.71
N GLU A 3 -6.30 -7.81 -6.50
CA GLU A 3 -4.88 -7.75 -6.18
C GLU A 3 -4.36 -6.30 -6.26
N ASN A 4 -3.25 -6.03 -5.57
CA ASN A 4 -2.60 -4.72 -5.52
C ASN A 4 -3.38 -3.64 -4.76
N THR A 5 -4.05 -4.05 -3.69
CA THR A 5 -4.59 -3.14 -2.69
C THR A 5 -3.61 -3.01 -1.52
N PRO A 6 -3.67 -1.94 -0.72
CA PRO A 6 -2.95 -1.90 0.53
C PRO A 6 -3.25 -3.15 1.37
N PHE A 7 -4.53 -3.54 1.50
CA PHE A 7 -4.88 -4.71 2.33
C PHE A 7 -4.30 -6.02 1.79
N TRP A 8 -4.25 -6.20 0.46
CA TRP A 8 -3.56 -7.33 -0.16
C TRP A 8 -2.08 -7.37 0.21
N HIS A 9 -1.39 -6.23 0.13
CA HIS A 9 0.02 -6.16 0.53
C HIS A 9 0.22 -6.45 2.02
N ALA A 10 -0.74 -6.07 2.86
CA ALA A 10 -0.78 -6.48 4.26
C ALA A 10 -0.79 -8.02 4.40
N LEU A 11 -1.61 -8.70 3.60
CA LEU A 11 -1.69 -10.15 3.59
C LEU A 11 -0.36 -10.76 3.10
N GLU A 12 0.25 -10.23 2.05
CA GLU A 12 1.58 -10.67 1.59
C GLU A 12 2.61 -10.62 2.71
N LEU A 13 2.66 -9.51 3.46
CA LEU A 13 3.55 -9.37 4.61
C LEU A 13 3.19 -10.35 5.73
N ALA A 14 1.91 -10.51 6.02
CA ALA A 14 1.40 -11.34 7.10
C ALA A 14 1.72 -12.83 6.91
N TRP A 15 1.71 -13.29 5.65
CA TRP A 15 1.97 -14.67 5.24
C TRP A 15 3.42 -14.92 4.81
N CYS A 16 4.26 -13.89 4.80
CA CYS A 16 5.66 -13.99 4.39
C CYS A 16 6.48 -14.89 5.33
N GLY A 17 7.32 -15.74 4.74
CA GLY A 17 8.34 -16.53 5.44
C GLY A 17 7.99 -18.00 5.58
N ASP A 18 7.00 -18.35 6.41
CA ASP A 18 6.72 -19.74 6.80
C ASP A 18 5.32 -20.26 6.42
N GLY A 19 4.58 -19.46 5.64
CA GLY A 19 3.26 -19.82 5.13
C GLY A 19 2.21 -19.97 6.22
N ALA A 20 2.40 -19.34 7.39
CA ALA A 20 1.46 -19.36 8.49
C ALA A 20 1.11 -17.93 8.95
N LEU A 21 -0.06 -17.78 9.55
CA LEU A 21 -0.56 -16.51 10.06
C LEU A 21 -0.57 -16.53 11.59
N SER A 22 0.12 -15.59 12.23
CA SER A 22 0.15 -15.48 13.69
C SER A 22 -1.08 -14.74 14.23
N LEU A 23 -1.43 -14.96 15.50
CA LEU A 23 -2.49 -14.19 16.18
C LEU A 23 -2.18 -12.68 16.20
N HIS A 24 -0.90 -12.32 16.28
CA HIS A 24 -0.50 -10.91 16.22
C HIS A 24 -0.80 -10.31 14.84
N SER A 25 -0.48 -11.03 13.76
CA SER A 25 -0.79 -10.60 12.39
C SER A 25 -2.29 -10.42 12.16
N ILE A 26 -3.13 -11.32 12.68
CA ILE A 26 -4.60 -11.17 12.59
C ILE A 26 -5.06 -9.85 13.22
N ARG A 27 -4.56 -9.51 14.40
CA ARG A 27 -4.91 -8.26 15.09
C ARG A 27 -4.43 -7.02 14.33
N LEU A 28 -3.29 -7.10 13.67
CA LEU A 28 -2.77 -6.02 12.82
C LEU A 28 -3.64 -5.82 11.57
N LEU A 29 -4.09 -6.90 10.94
CA LEU A 29 -5.03 -6.84 9.80
C LEU A 29 -6.38 -6.26 10.23
N ASP A 30 -6.91 -6.64 11.40
CA ASP A 30 -8.13 -6.05 11.96
C ASP A 30 -8.00 -4.54 12.23
N ALA A 31 -6.85 -4.11 12.77
CA ALA A 31 -6.56 -2.71 13.00
C ALA A 31 -6.49 -1.94 11.67
N MET A 32 -5.76 -2.48 10.69
CA MET A 32 -5.64 -1.88 9.38
C MET A 32 -7.01 -1.74 8.69
N GLN A 33 -7.82 -2.79 8.66
CA GLN A 33 -9.16 -2.76 8.05
C GLN A 33 -9.96 -1.55 8.55
N LYS A 34 -9.95 -1.32 9.88
CA LYS A 34 -10.63 -0.19 10.50
C LYS A 34 -10.03 1.15 10.09
N MET A 35 -8.70 1.26 10.06
CA MET A 35 -8.01 2.50 9.72
C MET A 35 -8.27 2.96 8.28
N ILE A 36 -8.30 2.03 7.31
CA ILE A 36 -8.57 2.35 5.90
C ILE A 36 -10.07 2.31 5.54
N GLY A 37 -10.95 2.05 6.52
CA GLY A 37 -12.40 2.00 6.30
C GLY A 37 -12.87 0.89 5.37
N LEU A 38 -12.17 -0.25 5.34
CA LEU A 38 -12.50 -1.40 4.49
C LEU A 38 -13.69 -2.16 5.11
N THR A 39 -14.73 -2.43 4.32
CA THR A 39 -15.89 -3.17 4.82
C THR A 39 -15.58 -4.65 5.01
N ASP A 40 -16.34 -5.34 5.85
CA ASP A 40 -16.19 -6.79 6.05
C ASP A 40 -16.39 -7.57 4.74
N GLU A 41 -17.31 -7.12 3.88
CA GLU A 41 -17.56 -7.71 2.56
C GLU A 41 -16.34 -7.55 1.63
N GLN A 42 -15.77 -6.35 1.56
CA GLN A 42 -14.57 -6.10 0.75
C GLN A 42 -13.37 -6.88 1.28
N ARG A 43 -13.21 -6.95 2.60
CA ARG A 43 -12.15 -7.74 3.23
C ARG A 43 -12.30 -9.22 2.89
N ALA A 44 -13.50 -9.78 3.04
CA ALA A 44 -13.76 -11.18 2.75
C ALA A 44 -13.47 -11.51 1.28
N GLU A 45 -13.83 -10.62 0.35
CA GLU A 45 -13.53 -10.77 -1.07
C GLU A 45 -12.02 -10.77 -1.35
N ILE A 46 -11.27 -9.86 -0.72
CA ILE A 46 -9.80 -9.80 -0.83
C ILE A 46 -9.15 -11.06 -0.25
N GLU A 47 -9.53 -11.47 0.96
CA GLU A 47 -8.97 -12.63 1.66
C GLU A 47 -9.27 -13.93 0.93
N SER A 48 -10.49 -14.10 0.40
CA SER A 48 -10.86 -15.29 -0.39
C SER A 48 -10.00 -15.41 -1.65
N ARG A 49 -9.78 -14.32 -2.39
CA ARG A 49 -8.91 -14.36 -3.58
C ARG A 49 -7.45 -14.55 -3.20
N PHE A 50 -7.00 -13.94 -2.11
CA PHE A 50 -5.64 -14.14 -1.62
C PHE A 50 -5.38 -15.59 -1.21
N GLU A 51 -6.37 -16.25 -0.59
CA GLU A 51 -6.27 -17.67 -0.24
C GLU A 51 -6.12 -18.55 -1.49
N GLU A 52 -6.94 -18.30 -2.51
CA GLU A 52 -6.91 -19.04 -3.78
C GLU A 52 -5.61 -18.84 -4.55
N GLU A 53 -5.09 -17.61 -4.63
CA GLU A 53 -3.97 -17.26 -5.51
C GLU A 53 -2.60 -17.37 -4.84
N VAL A 54 -2.52 -17.17 -3.52
CA VAL A 54 -1.25 -17.13 -2.79
C VAL A 54 -1.15 -18.28 -1.81
N VAL A 55 -2.15 -18.46 -0.94
CA VAL A 55 -2.05 -19.42 0.18
C VAL A 55 -2.12 -20.87 -0.28
N TYR A 56 -2.90 -21.16 -1.33
CA TYR A 56 -3.08 -22.51 -1.84
C TYR A 56 -1.74 -23.19 -2.19
N ASP A 57 -0.80 -22.44 -2.76
CA ASP A 57 0.51 -22.94 -3.18
C ASP A 57 1.59 -22.87 -2.08
N LEU A 58 1.29 -22.29 -0.91
CA LEU A 58 2.26 -22.17 0.18
C LEU A 58 2.43 -23.48 0.96
N THR A 59 3.69 -23.86 1.16
CA THR A 59 4.03 -24.93 2.11
C THR A 59 3.88 -24.38 3.53
N ARG A 60 2.79 -24.75 4.20
CA ARG A 60 2.50 -24.34 5.59
C ARG A 60 3.46 -25.06 6.54
N ALA A 61 4.55 -24.41 6.92
CA ALA A 61 5.66 -25.06 7.64
C ALA A 61 6.04 -24.39 8.97
N GLY A 62 5.44 -23.25 9.34
CA GLY A 62 5.80 -22.55 10.58
C GLY A 62 4.65 -21.98 11.42
N PHE A 63 4.97 -20.97 12.20
CA PHE A 63 4.13 -20.40 13.27
C PHE A 63 3.69 -18.94 12.99
N GLY A 64 4.09 -18.37 11.86
CA GLY A 64 3.76 -17.02 11.40
C GLY A 64 4.81 -16.00 11.81
N CYS A 65 5.89 -15.91 11.04
CA CYS A 65 7.01 -14.99 11.28
C CYS A 65 6.91 -13.63 10.56
N GLY A 66 5.86 -13.40 9.77
CA GLY A 66 5.64 -12.15 9.02
C GLY A 66 5.16 -10.96 9.86
N ASP A 67 4.96 -11.15 11.16
CA ASP A 67 4.32 -10.17 12.05
C ASP A 67 5.14 -8.89 12.23
N GLN A 68 6.47 -8.97 12.27
CA GLN A 68 7.33 -7.80 12.44
C GLN A 68 7.27 -6.86 11.23
N ALA A 69 7.35 -7.40 10.00
CA ALA A 69 7.28 -6.61 8.78
C ALA A 69 5.89 -5.99 8.62
N LEU A 70 4.84 -6.77 8.90
CA LEU A 70 3.47 -6.28 8.92
C LEU A 70 3.28 -5.17 9.96
N ALA A 71 3.79 -5.34 11.18
CA ALA A 71 3.66 -4.35 12.25
C ALA A 71 4.33 -3.03 11.89
N ALA A 72 5.54 -3.09 11.31
CA ALA A 72 6.24 -1.91 10.83
C ALA A 72 5.43 -1.18 9.75
N TRP A 73 4.85 -1.94 8.82
CA TRP A 73 4.08 -1.39 7.72
C TRP A 73 2.72 -0.81 8.16
N VAL A 74 1.94 -1.55 8.94
CA VAL A 74 0.67 -1.10 9.55
C VAL A 74 0.91 0.11 10.44
N GLY A 75 2.02 0.14 11.17
CA GLY A 75 2.42 1.30 11.97
C GLY A 75 2.58 2.59 11.14
N THR A 76 2.87 2.49 9.83
CA THR A 76 2.94 3.67 8.96
C THR A 76 1.56 4.20 8.52
N LEU A 77 0.45 3.51 8.80
CA LEU A 77 -0.89 4.03 8.52
C LEU A 77 -1.23 5.27 9.36
N THR A 78 -0.57 5.49 10.50
CA THR A 78 -0.73 6.73 11.29
C THR A 78 -0.27 7.97 10.52
N PHE A 79 0.52 7.78 9.45
CA PHE A 79 0.87 8.85 8.52
C PHE A 79 -0.38 9.48 7.87
N LEU A 80 -1.46 8.73 7.68
CA LEU A 80 -2.67 9.25 7.04
C LEU A 80 -3.35 10.37 7.84
N ASP A 81 -3.12 10.40 9.16
CA ASP A 81 -3.61 11.45 10.06
C ASP A 81 -2.69 12.68 10.12
N ASP A 82 -1.49 12.61 9.52
CA ASP A 82 -0.53 13.72 9.48
C ASP A 82 -0.93 14.72 8.37
N PRO A 83 -1.02 16.03 8.65
CA PRO A 83 -1.23 17.05 7.63
C PRO A 83 -0.25 16.96 6.44
N ALA A 84 0.98 16.49 6.67
CA ALA A 84 1.98 16.28 5.64
C ALA A 84 1.62 15.17 4.63
N ALA A 85 0.64 14.31 4.92
CA ALA A 85 0.20 13.25 4.03
C ALA A 85 -0.25 13.76 2.67
N GLN A 86 -0.94 14.91 2.66
CA GLN A 86 -1.39 15.51 1.41
C GLN A 86 -0.22 16.04 0.59
N ASP A 87 0.78 16.65 1.24
CA ASP A 87 1.94 17.21 0.55
C ASP A 87 2.84 16.12 -0.03
N VAL A 88 3.09 15.05 0.73
CA VAL A 88 3.82 13.85 0.24
C VAL A 88 3.07 13.19 -0.90
N SER A 89 1.75 13.06 -0.80
CA SER A 89 0.92 12.51 -1.87
C SER A 89 1.01 13.35 -3.14
N ARG A 90 1.01 14.68 -3.02
CA ARG A 90 1.14 15.61 -4.14
C ARG A 90 2.53 15.55 -4.77
N ALA A 91 3.58 15.48 -3.95
CA ALA A 91 4.95 15.27 -4.41
C ALA A 91 5.13 13.92 -5.14
N LEU A 92 4.47 12.85 -4.69
CA LEU A 92 4.43 11.57 -5.41
C LEU A 92 3.72 11.67 -6.77
N GLY A 93 2.62 12.42 -6.85
CA GLY A 93 1.93 12.68 -8.12
C GLY A 93 2.82 13.40 -9.13
N LYS A 94 3.55 14.42 -8.67
CA LYS A 94 4.56 15.13 -9.46
C LYS A 94 5.66 14.19 -9.95
N ALA A 95 6.22 13.39 -9.05
CA ALA A 95 7.25 12.40 -9.40
C ALA A 95 6.74 11.41 -10.45
N ALA A 96 5.49 10.96 -10.36
CA ALA A 96 4.90 10.06 -11.34
C ALA A 96 4.84 10.68 -12.75
N MET A 97 4.55 11.99 -12.84
CA MET A 97 4.58 12.72 -14.11
C MET A 97 6.01 12.81 -14.68
N LEU A 98 7.00 13.14 -13.84
CA LEU A 98 8.40 13.29 -14.24
C LEU A 98 9.04 11.98 -14.71
N HIS A 99 8.70 10.86 -14.06
CA HIS A 99 9.23 9.52 -14.38
C HIS A 99 8.47 8.81 -15.53
N GLY A 100 7.47 9.48 -16.11
CA GLY A 100 6.66 8.93 -17.20
C GLY A 100 5.46 8.15 -16.72
N LEU A 101 4.28 8.77 -16.88
CA LEU A 101 3.01 8.21 -16.45
C LEU A 101 2.34 7.42 -17.59
N SER A 102 2.45 6.09 -17.55
CA SER A 102 1.63 5.22 -18.42
C SER A 102 0.22 5.09 -17.84
N ARG A 103 -0.77 4.74 -18.70
CA ARG A 103 -2.15 4.47 -18.26
C ARG A 103 -2.21 3.39 -17.18
N GLU A 104 -1.37 2.36 -17.29
CA GLU A 104 -1.30 1.28 -16.32
C GLU A 104 -0.76 1.77 -14.97
N ARG A 105 0.37 2.49 -14.97
CA ARG A 105 0.98 3.04 -13.75
C ARG A 105 0.03 4.01 -13.05
N TRP A 106 -0.65 4.85 -13.82
CA TRP A 106 -1.67 5.78 -13.31
C TRP A 106 -2.83 5.05 -12.64
N ASN A 107 -3.49 4.14 -13.37
CA ASN A 107 -4.66 3.44 -12.84
C ASN A 107 -4.32 2.66 -11.57
N TRP A 108 -3.16 1.99 -11.55
CA TRP A 108 -2.69 1.25 -10.39
C TRP A 108 -2.44 2.19 -9.20
N SER A 109 -1.63 3.23 -9.40
CA SER A 109 -1.23 4.15 -8.32
C SER A 109 -2.41 4.95 -7.79
N TYR A 110 -3.26 5.46 -8.68
CA TYR A 110 -4.47 6.19 -8.30
C TYR A 110 -5.43 5.30 -7.49
N SER A 111 -5.60 4.03 -7.89
CA SER A 111 -6.43 3.07 -7.15
C SER A 111 -5.87 2.77 -5.76
N TRP A 112 -4.56 2.64 -5.63
CA TRP A 112 -3.89 2.49 -4.34
C TRP A 112 -4.12 3.71 -3.45
N MET A 113 -3.81 4.91 -3.97
CA MET A 113 -3.96 6.17 -3.23
C MET A 113 -5.42 6.42 -2.81
N LYS A 114 -6.39 6.02 -3.64
CA LYS A 114 -7.82 6.14 -3.32
C LYS A 114 -8.23 5.34 -2.10
N GLN A 115 -7.67 4.15 -1.91
CA GLN A 115 -7.96 3.32 -0.74
C GLN A 115 -7.36 3.89 0.55
N LEU A 116 -6.43 4.83 0.42
CA LEU A 116 -5.82 5.56 1.53
C LEU A 116 -6.43 6.96 1.71
N GLY A 117 -7.39 7.38 0.86
CA GLY A 117 -7.95 8.73 0.85
C GLY A 117 -6.99 9.82 0.36
N LEU A 118 -5.95 9.45 -0.40
CA LEU A 118 -4.90 10.35 -0.90
C LEU A 118 -4.98 10.58 -2.42
N GLU A 119 -6.03 10.12 -3.11
CA GLU A 119 -6.13 10.18 -4.57
C GLU A 119 -6.20 11.60 -5.12
N ARG A 120 -6.86 12.52 -4.40
CA ARG A 120 -7.00 13.93 -4.81
C ARG A 120 -5.66 14.65 -4.82
N PRO A 121 -4.90 14.73 -3.72
CA PRO A 121 -3.58 15.37 -3.73
C PRO A 121 -2.62 14.68 -4.71
N PHE A 122 -2.69 13.35 -4.83
CA PHE A 122 -1.91 12.63 -5.85
C PHE A 122 -2.22 13.11 -7.27
N ALA A 123 -3.50 13.26 -7.62
CA ALA A 123 -3.91 13.76 -8.93
C ALA A 123 -3.53 15.22 -9.17
N GLU A 124 -3.66 16.08 -8.16
CA GLU A 124 -3.21 17.47 -8.22
C GLU A 124 -1.72 17.56 -8.56
N GLY A 125 -0.90 16.71 -7.93
CA GLY A 125 0.55 16.67 -8.12
C GLY A 125 0.98 16.45 -9.57
N VAL A 126 0.23 15.65 -10.33
CA VAL A 126 0.50 15.38 -11.75
C VAL A 126 0.44 16.64 -12.61
N TRP A 127 -0.39 17.61 -12.21
CA TRP A 127 -0.64 18.84 -12.97
C TRP A 127 0.19 20.04 -12.49
N LEU A 128 0.97 19.90 -11.43
CA LEU A 128 1.82 21.00 -10.96
C LEU A 128 2.94 21.28 -11.95
N GLU A 129 3.21 22.56 -12.20
CA GLU A 129 4.36 23.03 -12.99
C GLU A 129 5.53 23.40 -12.06
N GLY A 130 6.76 23.47 -12.57
CA GLY A 130 7.92 23.95 -11.80
C GLY A 130 8.25 23.20 -10.49
N GLU A 131 8.70 23.91 -9.44
CA GLU A 131 9.11 23.35 -8.13
C GLU A 131 7.97 23.30 -7.09
N GLU A 132 6.72 23.54 -7.50
CA GLU A 132 5.58 23.79 -6.60
C GLU A 132 5.16 22.63 -5.70
N ALA A 133 5.67 21.42 -5.92
CA ALA A 133 5.34 20.24 -5.13
C ALA A 133 6.26 20.00 -3.93
N GLY A 134 7.36 20.73 -3.81
CA GLY A 134 8.41 20.46 -2.82
C GLY A 134 9.22 19.20 -3.13
N GLU A 135 10.38 19.05 -2.48
CA GLU A 135 11.21 17.84 -2.59
C GLU A 135 10.64 16.71 -1.72
N LEU A 136 10.54 15.51 -2.30
CA LEU A 136 10.12 14.31 -1.58
C LEU A 136 11.29 13.76 -0.74
N ALA A 137 11.47 14.28 0.48
CA ALA A 137 12.61 13.91 1.33
C ALA A 137 12.61 12.43 1.76
N ARG A 138 11.43 11.83 1.98
CA ARG A 138 11.27 10.42 2.35
C ARG A 138 9.89 9.89 1.96
N VAL A 139 9.85 8.67 1.44
CA VAL A 139 8.60 7.94 1.15
C VAL A 139 8.19 7.12 2.38
N PRO A 140 6.99 7.33 2.97
CA PRO A 140 6.45 6.46 4.00
C PRO A 140 6.30 5.02 3.48
N ALA A 141 6.49 4.00 4.33
CA ALA A 141 6.45 2.60 3.89
C ALA A 141 5.12 2.22 3.18
N LEU A 142 4.01 2.77 3.65
CA LEU A 142 2.68 2.64 3.04
C LEU A 142 2.63 3.08 1.56
N LEU A 143 3.50 3.99 1.15
CA LEU A 143 3.55 4.58 -0.20
C LEU A 143 4.71 4.05 -1.04
N VAL A 144 5.57 3.19 -0.49
CA VAL A 144 6.67 2.56 -1.24
C VAL A 144 6.16 1.77 -2.46
N PRO A 145 5.09 0.96 -2.38
CA PRO A 145 4.56 0.27 -3.55
C PRO A 145 4.16 1.22 -4.70
N VAL A 146 3.63 2.40 -4.37
CA VAL A 146 3.33 3.45 -5.36
C VAL A 146 4.62 4.03 -5.93
N ALA A 147 5.59 4.39 -5.10
CA ALA A 147 6.88 4.92 -5.54
C ALA A 147 7.62 3.95 -6.49
N GLN A 148 7.57 2.65 -6.19
CA GLN A 148 8.07 1.60 -7.07
C GLN A 148 7.29 1.53 -8.39
N LYS A 149 5.95 1.51 -8.34
CA LYS A 149 5.12 1.42 -9.56
C LYS A 149 5.34 2.59 -10.51
N ILE A 150 5.55 3.79 -9.98
CA ILE A 150 5.81 5.00 -10.80
C ILE A 150 7.28 5.10 -11.25
N GLY A 151 8.16 4.23 -10.78
CA GLY A 151 9.57 4.21 -11.14
C GLY A 151 10.41 5.27 -10.43
N LEU A 152 9.96 5.75 -9.27
CA LEU A 152 10.72 6.66 -8.42
C LEU A 152 11.78 5.93 -7.59
N ILE A 153 11.48 4.69 -7.18
CA ILE A 153 12.40 3.79 -6.47
C ILE A 153 12.53 2.52 -7.31
N GLU A 154 13.72 1.93 -7.34
CA GLU A 154 13.93 0.64 -8.00
C GLU A 154 13.25 -0.49 -7.21
N ASN A 155 12.84 -1.54 -7.92
CA ASN A 155 12.42 -2.78 -7.28
C ASN A 155 13.70 -3.54 -6.90
N GLU A 156 13.96 -3.70 -5.60
CA GLU A 156 14.97 -4.66 -5.12
C GLU A 156 14.52 -6.11 -5.35
#